data_AF-A0A8D0HCE1-F1
#
_entry.id   AF-A0A8D0HCE1-F1
#
_cell.length_a   1.000
_cell.length_b   1.000
_cell.length_c   1.000
_cell.angle_alpha   90.00
_cell.angle_beta   90.00
_cell.angle_gamma   90.00
#
_symmetry.space_group_name_H-M   'P 1'
#
loop_
_entity.id
_entity.type
_entity.pdbx_description
1 polymer ?
#
loop_
_entity_poly.entity_id
_entity_poly.type
_entity_poly.pdbx_seq_one_letter_code
_entity_poly.pdbx_strand_id
1 'polypeptide(L)'
;MELWYNFYHLLSFAALHLRDYEDIIPAVEIYSLLALCAGANRAFGTCSKAFVKLESLETLSPEQRQQYEDLALEIFTKHCPKDSKKTEMDGLLEGGEGKLPTCVATGRPITEYQFWMCSVCKHCVEAQEISNYNFCPLCHGSVG
;
A
#
# COMPACT_ATOMS: atom_id res chain seq x y z
N MET A 1 -6.67 -23.28 7.32
CA MET A 1 -5.53 -22.84 6.49
C MET A 1 -5.94 -21.81 5.44
N GLU A 2 -7.05 -22.00 4.71
CA GLU A 2 -7.53 -21.03 3.71
C GLU A 2 -7.93 -19.66 4.28
N LEU A 3 -8.55 -19.61 5.46
CA LEU A 3 -8.90 -18.34 6.13
C LEU A 3 -7.68 -17.49 6.50
N TRP A 4 -6.58 -18.12 6.91
CA TRP A 4 -5.34 -17.40 7.23
C TRP A 4 -4.66 -16.88 5.97
N TYR A 5 -4.54 -17.70 4.93
CA TYR A 5 -3.98 -17.27 3.64
C TYR A 5 -4.78 -16.11 3.03
N ASN A 6 -6.12 -16.19 3.05
CA ASN A 6 -6.98 -15.10 2.57
C ASN A 6 -6.83 -13.84 3.42
N PHE A 7 -6.68 -13.94 4.74
CA PHE A 7 -6.48 -12.79 5.61
C PHE A 7 -5.17 -12.05 5.32
N TYR A 8 -4.05 -12.75 5.18
CA TYR A 8 -2.75 -12.12 4.85
C TYR A 8 -2.68 -11.62 3.40
N HIS A 9 -3.36 -12.28 2.47
CA HIS A 9 -3.50 -11.81 1.09
C HIS A 9 -4.29 -10.51 1.04
N LEU A 10 -5.41 -10.43 1.75
CA LEU A 10 -6.21 -9.21 1.89
C LEU A 10 -5.43 -8.09 2.57
N LEU A 11 -4.65 -8.39 3.63
CA LEU A 11 -3.81 -7.39 4.29
C LEU A 11 -2.74 -6.83 3.37
N SER A 12 -2.10 -7.67 2.56
CA SER A 12 -1.11 -7.24 1.57
C SER A 12 -1.75 -6.33 0.52
N PHE A 13 -2.97 -6.65 0.09
CA PHE A 13 -3.72 -5.83 -0.86
C PHE A 13 -4.18 -4.49 -0.25
N ALA A 14 -4.57 -4.50 1.02
CA ALA A 14 -4.89 -3.29 1.77
C ALA A 14 -3.64 -2.41 1.93
N ALA A 15 -2.50 -2.97 2.31
CA ALA A 15 -1.23 -2.25 2.41
C ALA A 15 -0.80 -1.63 1.07
N LEU A 16 -1.09 -2.29 -0.06
CA LEU A 16 -0.89 -1.67 -1.38
C LEU A 16 -1.82 -0.49 -1.63
N HIS A 17 -3.10 -0.57 -1.24
CA HIS A 17 -4.02 0.56 -1.34
C HIS A 17 -3.58 1.71 -0.43
N LEU A 18 -2.90 1.43 0.68
CA LEU A 18 -2.33 2.47 1.54
C LEU A 18 -1.29 3.35 0.81
N ARG A 19 -0.69 2.89 -0.30
CA ARG A 19 0.22 3.69 -1.13
C ARG A 19 -0.46 4.90 -1.79
N ASP A 20 -1.77 4.82 -2.03
CA ASP A 20 -2.53 5.98 -2.54
C ASP A 20 -2.66 7.08 -1.48
N TYR A 21 -2.24 6.82 -0.24
CA TYR A 21 -2.32 7.70 0.92
C TYR A 21 -0.94 8.06 1.48
N GLU A 22 0.12 8.01 0.65
CA GLU A 22 1.49 8.40 1.03
C GLU A 22 1.60 9.86 1.53
N ASP A 23 0.59 10.70 1.28
CA ASP A 23 0.47 12.07 1.80
C ASP A 23 0.01 12.15 3.27
N ILE A 24 -0.57 11.08 3.81
CA ILE A 24 -1.07 11.00 5.19
C ILE A 24 -0.35 9.91 5.98
N ILE A 25 0.01 8.80 5.33
CA ILE A 25 0.71 7.66 5.93
C ILE A 25 2.15 7.65 5.42
N PRO A 26 3.16 7.71 6.29
CA PRO A 26 4.56 7.66 5.86
C PRO A 26 4.86 6.41 5.05
N ALA A 27 5.55 6.57 3.91
CA ALA A 27 5.94 5.45 3.05
C ALA A 27 6.65 4.32 3.82
N VAL A 28 7.45 4.66 4.83
CA VAL A 28 8.13 3.71 5.72
C VAL A 28 7.13 2.73 6.37
N GLU A 29 6.01 3.23 6.87
CA GLU A 29 4.99 2.41 7.53
C GLU A 29 4.30 1.49 6.54
N ILE A 30 3.98 2.00 5.35
CA ILE A 30 3.30 1.26 4.28
C ILE A 30 4.16 0.07 3.83
N TYR A 31 5.42 0.31 3.48
CA TYR A 31 6.31 -0.77 3.01
C TYR A 31 6.75 -1.69 4.15
N SER A 32 6.86 -1.21 5.40
CA SER A 32 7.12 -2.07 6.56
C SER A 32 5.96 -3.05 6.81
N LEU A 33 4.72 -2.57 6.72
CA LEU A 33 3.53 -3.40 6.83
C LEU A 33 3.46 -4.42 5.69
N LEU A 34 3.75 -4.00 4.46
CA LEU A 34 3.79 -4.89 3.29
C LEU A 34 4.86 -5.98 3.46
N ALA A 35 6.08 -5.61 3.88
CA ALA A 35 7.17 -6.55 4.12
C ALA A 35 6.80 -7.59 5.18
N LEU A 36 6.19 -7.14 6.29
CA LEU A 36 5.71 -8.01 7.36
C LEU A 36 4.64 -9.00 6.86
N CYS A 37 3.64 -8.51 6.13
CA CYS A 37 2.55 -9.35 5.61
C CYS A 37 3.07 -10.36 4.56
N ALA A 38 3.92 -9.90 3.64
CA ALA A 38 4.51 -10.74 2.61
C ALA A 38 5.44 -11.82 3.20
N GLY A 39 6.25 -11.45 4.20
CA GLY A 39 7.09 -12.39 4.95
C GLY A 39 6.27 -13.44 5.69
N ALA A 40 5.19 -13.04 6.36
CA ALA A 40 4.27 -13.97 7.03
C ALA A 40 3.60 -14.95 6.05
N ASN A 41 3.27 -14.50 4.84
CA ASN A 41 2.68 -15.33 3.79
C ASN A 41 3.71 -16.12 2.97
N ARG A 42 5.00 -16.05 3.31
CA ARG A 42 6.12 -16.65 2.56
C ARG A 42 6.20 -16.18 1.10
N ALA A 43 5.62 -15.03 0.77
CA ALA A 43 5.74 -14.36 -0.53
C ALA A 43 7.04 -13.54 -0.55
N PHE A 44 8.18 -14.24 -0.53
CA PHE A 44 9.48 -13.64 -0.31
C PHE A 44 9.95 -12.72 -1.44
N GLY A 45 9.45 -12.89 -2.67
CA GLY A 45 9.69 -11.97 -3.79
C GLY A 45 8.98 -10.63 -3.61
N THR A 46 7.71 -10.63 -3.18
CA THR A 46 7.01 -9.38 -2.81
C THR A 46 7.67 -8.73 -1.58
N CYS A 47 8.03 -9.53 -0.58
CA CYS A 47 8.73 -9.06 0.61
C CYS A 47 10.05 -8.37 0.24
N SER A 48 10.86 -8.99 -0.63
CA SER A 48 12.13 -8.42 -1.11
C SER A 48 11.93 -7.08 -1.82
N LYS A 49 10.92 -6.95 -2.68
CA LYS A 49 10.60 -5.68 -3.33
C LYS A 49 10.21 -4.58 -2.33
N ALA A 50 9.50 -4.94 -1.26
CA ALA A 50 9.16 -3.99 -0.20
C ALA A 50 10.41 -3.51 0.56
N PHE A 51 11.34 -4.41 0.88
CA PHE A 51 12.63 -4.06 1.49
C PHE A 51 13.49 -3.17 0.59
N VAL A 52 13.58 -3.47 -0.71
CA VAL A 52 14.28 -2.61 -1.68
C VAL A 52 13.68 -1.19 -1.70
N LYS A 53 12.35 -1.07 -1.59
CA LYS A 53 11.70 0.24 -1.48
C LYS A 53 12.06 0.93 -0.17
N LEU A 54 12.02 0.24 0.97
CA LEU A 54 12.41 0.78 2.27
C LEU A 54 13.85 1.32 2.27
N GLU A 55 14.80 0.58 1.71
CA GLU A 55 16.21 0.98 1.58
C GLU A 55 16.39 2.22 0.69
N SER A 56 15.50 2.42 -0.29
CA SER A 56 15.55 3.57 -1.19
C SER A 56 14.87 4.85 -0.65
N LEU A 57 14.20 4.79 0.52
CA LEU A 57 13.47 5.94 1.05
C LEU A 57 14.40 7.00 1.63
N GLU A 58 14.39 8.19 1.01
CA GLU A 58 15.22 9.32 1.44
C GLU A 58 14.85 9.87 2.83
N THR A 59 13.63 9.59 3.30
CA THR A 59 13.11 10.00 4.61
C THR A 59 13.76 9.27 5.79
N LEU A 60 14.39 8.12 5.54
CA LEU A 60 15.09 7.35 6.57
C LEU A 60 16.54 7.82 6.73
N SER A 61 17.01 7.82 7.98
CA SER A 61 18.44 8.02 8.28
C SER A 61 19.31 6.89 7.72
N PRO A 62 20.60 7.14 7.44
CA PRO A 62 21.53 6.11 6.99
C PRO A 62 21.56 4.89 7.92
N GLU A 63 21.46 5.12 9.24
CA GLU A 63 21.44 4.08 10.26
C GLU A 63 20.19 3.20 10.14
N GLN A 64 19.01 3.80 9.92
CA GLN A 64 17.77 3.06 9.74
C GLN A 64 17.77 2.25 8.43
N ARG A 65 18.34 2.80 7.34
CA ARG A 65 18.49 2.05 6.08
C ARG A 65 19.37 0.82 6.26
N GLN A 66 20.47 0.96 7.00
CA GLN A 66 21.34 -0.17 7.33
C GLN A 66 20.59 -1.25 8.12
N GLN A 67 19.75 -0.86 9.08
CA GLN A 67 18.92 -1.82 9.83
C GLN A 67 17.97 -2.62 8.92
N TYR A 68 17.38 -1.98 7.91
CA TYR A 68 16.53 -2.67 6.94
C TYR A 68 17.32 -3.61 6.03
N GLU A 69 18.52 -3.19 5.59
CA GLU A 69 19.43 -4.03 4.80
C GLU A 69 19.87 -5.28 5.57
N ASP A 70 20.29 -5.10 6.84
CA ASP A 70 20.71 -6.19 7.71
C ASP A 70 19.57 -7.19 7.94
N LEU A 71 18.35 -6.68 8.14
CA LEU A 71 17.15 -7.51 8.31
C LEU A 71 16.80 -8.26 7.02
N ALA A 72 16.88 -7.60 5.86
CA ALA A 72 16.67 -8.22 4.56
C ALA A 72 17.67 -9.37 4.34
N LEU A 73 18.95 -9.15 4.63
CA LEU A 73 19.98 -10.18 4.55
C LEU A 73 19.66 -11.37 5.47
N GLU A 74 19.27 -11.13 6.72
CA GLU A 74 18.92 -12.22 7.64
C GLU A 74 17.73 -13.06 7.12
N ILE A 75 16.71 -12.40 6.59
CA ILE A 75 15.51 -13.05 6.06
C ILE A 75 15.84 -13.84 4.79
N PHE A 76 16.50 -13.22 3.81
CA PHE A 76 16.67 -13.79 2.47
C PHE A 76 17.84 -14.77 2.35
N THR A 77 18.81 -14.74 3.27
CA THR A 77 19.82 -15.81 3.39
C THR A 77 19.20 -17.13 3.84
N LYS A 78 18.17 -17.09 4.69
CA LYS A 78 17.41 -18.26 5.15
C LYS A 78 16.28 -18.64 4.19
N HIS A 79 15.68 -17.65 3.52
CA HIS A 79 14.52 -17.81 2.65
C HIS A 79 14.77 -17.18 1.29
N CYS A 80 15.26 -17.99 0.33
CA CYS A 80 15.53 -17.51 -1.02
C CYS A 80 14.25 -16.94 -1.67
N PRO A 81 14.27 -15.69 -2.18
CA PRO A 81 13.14 -15.07 -2.86
C PRO A 81 12.94 -15.71 -4.24
N LYS A 82 12.42 -16.94 -4.26
CA LYS A 82 11.95 -17.63 -5.47
C LYS A 82 10.43 -17.50 -5.57
N ASP A 83 9.94 -16.31 -5.93
CA ASP A 83 8.57 -16.21 -6.44
C ASP A 83 8.58 -16.44 -7.95
N SER A 84 8.06 -17.61 -8.35
CA SER A 84 8.01 -18.08 -9.73
C SER A 84 6.81 -17.57 -10.52
N LYS A 85 6.04 -16.61 -9.98
CA LYS A 85 4.85 -16.05 -10.64
C LYS A 85 4.76 -14.55 -10.37
N LYS A 86 4.68 -13.74 -11.43
CA LYS A 86 4.21 -12.36 -11.35
C LYS A 86 2.84 -12.38 -10.68
N THR A 87 2.75 -11.87 -9.48
CA THR A 87 1.48 -11.80 -8.74
C THR A 87 0.77 -10.49 -9.10
N GLU A 88 -0.56 -10.42 -9.01
CA GLU A 88 -1.31 -9.17 -9.20
C GLU A 88 -0.75 -8.01 -8.33
N MET A 89 -0.22 -8.39 -7.16
CA MET A 89 0.57 -7.57 -6.23
C MET A 89 1.78 -6.87 -6.90
N ASP A 90 2.47 -7.53 -7.83
CA ASP A 90 3.62 -6.96 -8.54
C ASP A 90 3.21 -5.85 -9.51
N GLY A 91 2.09 -6.01 -10.22
CA GLY A 91 1.56 -4.97 -11.11
C GLY A 91 1.02 -3.75 -10.34
N LEU A 92 0.60 -3.96 -9.09
CA LEU A 92 0.23 -2.87 -8.20
C LEU A 92 1.47 -2.14 -7.64
N LEU A 93 2.56 -2.86 -7.39
CA LEU A 93 3.84 -2.27 -6.96
C LEU A 93 4.48 -1.39 -8.04
N GLU A 94 4.41 -1.81 -9.31
CA GLU A 94 5.02 -1.11 -10.44
C GLU A 94 4.24 0.12 -10.92
N GLY A 95 3.10 0.47 -10.29
CA GLY A 95 2.45 1.77 -10.49
C GLY A 95 2.14 2.08 -11.95
N GLY A 96 1.21 1.32 -12.55
CA GLY A 96 0.81 1.56 -13.94
C GLY A 96 0.22 2.96 -14.17
N GLU A 97 0.78 3.68 -15.14
CA GLU A 97 0.18 4.87 -15.75
C GLU A 97 -1.21 4.52 -16.29
N GLY A 98 -2.25 5.27 -15.89
CA GLY A 98 -3.63 5.07 -16.33
C GLY A 98 -4.59 4.43 -15.32
N LYS A 99 -4.20 4.27 -14.04
CA LYS A 99 -5.13 3.83 -13.00
C LYS A 99 -6.18 4.90 -12.70
N LEU A 100 -7.44 4.47 -12.65
CA LEU A 100 -8.56 5.28 -12.18
C LEU A 100 -8.35 5.66 -10.70
N PRO A 101 -8.74 6.87 -10.27
CA PRO A 101 -8.61 7.27 -8.87
C PRO A 101 -9.43 6.35 -7.96
N THR A 102 -8.89 5.98 -6.80
CA THR A 102 -9.59 5.15 -5.81
C THR A 102 -10.52 6.02 -4.96
N CYS A 103 -11.75 5.57 -4.75
CA CYS A 103 -12.71 6.19 -3.84
C CYS A 103 -12.30 5.90 -2.39
N VAL A 104 -12.07 6.95 -1.59
CA VAL A 104 -11.62 6.77 -0.19
C VAL A 104 -12.71 6.27 0.74
N ALA A 105 -13.99 6.41 0.36
CA ALA A 105 -15.11 5.87 1.14
C ALA A 105 -15.28 4.36 0.93
N THR A 106 -15.06 3.87 -0.29
CA THR A 106 -15.39 2.47 -0.68
C THR A 106 -14.15 1.60 -0.93
N GLY A 107 -12.98 2.21 -1.14
CA GLY A 107 -11.75 1.55 -1.56
C GLY A 107 -11.78 1.03 -3.00
N ARG A 108 -12.80 1.38 -3.81
CA ARG A 108 -12.95 0.92 -5.19
C ARG A 108 -12.46 1.95 -6.20
N PRO A 109 -11.99 1.56 -7.39
CA PRO A 109 -11.69 2.50 -8.46
C PRO A 109 -12.95 3.26 -8.88
N ILE A 110 -12.86 4.58 -8.97
CA ILE A 110 -13.92 5.44 -9.47
C ILE A 110 -13.95 5.31 -10.99
N THR A 111 -14.97 4.60 -11.49
CA THR A 111 -15.24 4.46 -12.93
C THR A 111 -16.16 5.56 -13.47
N GLU A 112 -16.77 6.33 -12.56
CA GLU A 112 -17.72 7.39 -12.86
C GLU A 112 -17.00 8.67 -13.30
N TYR A 113 -17.64 9.42 -14.21
CA TYR A 113 -17.09 10.68 -14.71
C TYR A 113 -17.17 11.82 -13.68
N GLN A 114 -18.06 11.69 -12.69
CA GLN A 114 -18.26 12.66 -11.63
C GLN A 114 -17.79 12.08 -10.31
N PHE A 115 -16.94 12.83 -9.62
CA PHE A 115 -16.42 12.50 -8.31
C PHE A 115 -16.24 13.79 -7.50
N TRP A 116 -16.25 13.64 -6.17
CA TRP A 116 -15.87 14.72 -5.28
C TRP A 116 -14.39 14.57 -4.92
N MET A 117 -13.65 15.68 -4.94
CA MET A 117 -12.25 15.71 -4.53
C MET A 117 -12.12 16.57 -3.28
N CYS A 118 -11.50 16.02 -2.24
CA CYS A 118 -11.24 16.77 -1.02
C CYS A 118 -10.34 17.98 -1.29
N SER A 119 -10.73 19.16 -0.82
CA SER A 119 -9.93 20.37 -0.97
C SER A 119 -8.62 20.33 -0.16
N VAL A 120 -8.58 19.53 0.92
CA VAL A 120 -7.44 19.37 1.83
C VAL A 120 -6.44 18.33 1.32
N CYS A 121 -6.81 17.05 1.29
CA CYS A 121 -5.89 15.95 0.93
C CYS A 121 -5.89 15.58 -0.56
N LYS A 122 -6.79 16.16 -1.37
CA LYS A 122 -6.93 15.89 -2.82
C LYS A 122 -7.37 14.47 -3.20
N HIS A 123 -7.76 13.63 -2.24
CA HIS A 123 -8.36 12.32 -2.55
C HIS A 123 -9.80 12.42 -3.03
N CYS A 124 -10.20 11.41 -3.79
CA CYS A 124 -11.50 11.35 -4.44
C CYS A 124 -12.49 10.46 -3.68
N VAL A 125 -13.76 10.83 -3.74
CA VAL A 125 -14.92 10.05 -3.27
C VAL A 125 -15.93 9.97 -4.40
N GLU A 126 -16.58 8.83 -4.59
CA GLU A 126 -17.71 8.69 -5.51
C GLU A 126 -18.77 9.76 -5.20
N ALA A 127 -19.34 10.38 -6.24
CA ALA A 127 -20.26 11.50 -6.05
C ALA A 127 -21.53 11.10 -5.27
N GLN A 128 -21.94 9.84 -5.36
CA GLN A 128 -23.07 9.30 -4.60
C GLN A 128 -22.71 9.08 -3.13
N GLU A 129 -21.46 8.68 -2.86
CA GLU A 129 -20.99 8.34 -1.51
C GLU A 129 -20.74 9.57 -0.65
N ILE A 130 -20.20 10.67 -1.22
CA ILE A 130 -19.85 11.85 -0.42
C ILE A 130 -21.06 12.47 0.30
N SER A 131 -22.26 12.32 -0.25
CA SER A 131 -23.51 12.81 0.36
C SER A 131 -23.82 12.15 1.71
N ASN A 132 -23.21 10.99 2.00
CA ASN A 132 -23.36 10.28 3.26
C ASN A 132 -22.40 10.78 4.36
N TYR A 133 -21.49 11.72 4.05
CA TYR A 133 -20.45 12.16 4.96
C TYR A 133 -20.45 13.68 5.14
N ASN A 134 -20.33 14.13 6.39
CA ASN A 134 -20.13 15.55 6.72
C ASN A 134 -18.65 15.97 6.66
N PHE A 135 -17.75 14.99 6.69
CA PHE A 135 -16.29 15.16 6.70
C PHE A 135 -15.65 14.19 5.72
N CYS A 136 -14.51 14.55 5.15
CA CYS A 136 -13.72 13.67 4.31
C CYS A 136 -13.44 12.35 5.06
N PRO A 137 -13.80 11.17 4.51
CA PRO A 137 -13.59 9.88 5.18
C PRO A 137 -12.12 9.56 5.51
N LEU A 138 -11.21 10.28 4.87
CA LEU A 138 -9.77 10.08 5.01
C LEU A 138 -9.14 11.09 6.00
N CYS A 139 -9.14 12.38 5.65
CA CYS A 139 -8.45 13.41 6.44
C CYS A 139 -9.35 14.12 7.47
N HIS A 140 -10.65 13.78 7.50
CA HIS A 140 -11.68 14.42 8.33
C HIS A 140 -11.85 15.94 8.12
N GLY A 141 -11.33 16.51 7.02
CA GLY A 141 -11.62 17.88 6.61
C GLY A 141 -13.11 18.08 6.28
N SER A 142 -13.64 19.28 6.52
CA SER A 142 -15.05 19.60 6.21
C SER A 142 -15.36 19.45 4.72
N VAL A 143 -16.54 18.95 4.38
CA VAL A 143 -17.02 18.80 2.98
C VAL A 143 -17.49 20.15 2.38
N GLY A 144 -17.05 21.28 2.97
CA GLY A 144 -17.46 22.64 2.61
C GLY A 144 -16.46 23.37 1.73
#